data_AF-V4BDE4-F1
#
_entry.id   AF-V4BDE4-F1
#
_cell.length_a   1.000
_cell.length_b   1.000
_cell.length_c   1.000
_cell.angle_alpha   90.00
_cell.angle_beta   90.00
_cell.angle_gamma   90.00
#
_symmetry.space_group_name_H-M   'P 1'
#
loop_
_entity.id
_entity.type
_entity.pdbx_description
1 polymer ?
#
loop_
_entity_poly.entity_id
_entity_poly.type
_entity_poly.pdbx_seq_one_letter_code
_entity_poly.pdbx_strand_id
1 'polypeptide(L)'
;MIWVPDKAPIDRQSCTCSCFDTVFRGRYENPGPVSYKHLYFNATKETFKIWVFTVIFILMCYESVKYLYKLFRCGNVRKSMFVLYLANIYPHYYAWWSFLNYFNEGMYQFHANQYYFTITEIIASVVVLNLCNAANNIASWKMLLIITINSMHIMVSAANQFIVHVIHGRGQRFQNARNIALMIPDILHVLIPIFLLYRYARQNKLGMTDLFYKEELLICFIAVTFGTLVGNLL
;
A
#
# COMPACT_ATOMS: atom_id res chain seq x y z
N MET A 1 -15.94 3.95 -30.85
CA MET A 1 -15.04 3.00 -30.17
C MET A 1 -14.38 2.15 -31.24
N ILE A 2 -13.05 1.92 -31.22
CA ILE A 2 -12.37 1.11 -32.27
C ILE A 2 -13.00 -0.29 -32.42
N TRP A 3 -13.56 -0.80 -31.32
CA TRP A 3 -14.19 -2.13 -31.25
C TRP A 3 -15.70 -2.13 -31.54
N VAL A 4 -16.35 -0.95 -31.55
CA VAL A 4 -17.79 -0.77 -31.87
C VAL A 4 -17.96 0.64 -32.47
N PRO A 5 -17.81 0.80 -33.80
CA PRO A 5 -17.74 2.13 -34.42
C PRO A 5 -19.06 2.91 -34.33
N ASP A 6 -20.21 2.23 -34.41
CA ASP A 6 -21.54 2.87 -34.55
C ASP A 6 -22.26 3.09 -33.22
N LYS A 7 -21.53 3.10 -32.11
CA LYS A 7 -22.16 3.21 -30.80
C LYS A 7 -22.42 4.67 -30.40
N ALA A 8 -23.67 4.97 -30.08
CA ALA A 8 -24.08 6.26 -29.53
C ALA A 8 -23.31 6.61 -28.23
N PRO A 9 -22.89 7.86 -28.05
CA PRO A 9 -22.20 8.31 -26.83
C PRO A 9 -23.13 8.18 -25.61
N ILE A 10 -22.64 7.54 -24.56
CA ILE A 10 -23.38 7.36 -23.30
C ILE A 10 -23.27 8.64 -22.47
N ASP A 11 -24.42 9.20 -22.08
CA ASP A 11 -24.49 10.28 -21.09
C ASP A 11 -24.20 9.76 -19.68
N ARG A 12 -23.01 10.07 -19.16
CA ARG A 12 -22.56 9.58 -17.86
C ARG A 12 -23.25 10.23 -16.67
N GLN A 13 -24.02 11.31 -16.87
CA GLN A 13 -24.62 12.10 -15.80
C GLN A 13 -26.08 11.72 -15.50
N SER A 14 -26.82 11.24 -16.50
CA SER A 14 -28.25 10.94 -16.38
C SER A 14 -28.62 9.46 -16.51
N CYS A 15 -27.63 8.59 -16.71
CA CYS A 15 -27.92 7.22 -17.11
C CYS A 15 -28.48 6.31 -16.01
N THR A 16 -29.62 5.70 -16.34
CA THR A 16 -30.20 4.55 -15.63
C THR A 16 -29.96 3.26 -16.43
N CYS A 17 -30.50 2.12 -15.97
CA CYS A 17 -30.29 0.76 -16.53
C CYS A 17 -30.44 0.61 -18.06
N SER A 18 -31.02 1.57 -18.76
CA SER A 18 -31.25 1.56 -20.21
C SER A 18 -30.06 2.07 -21.05
N CYS A 19 -29.04 2.69 -20.45
CA CYS A 19 -27.88 3.23 -21.17
C CYS A 19 -26.72 2.26 -21.35
N PHE A 20 -26.96 0.98 -21.12
CA PHE A 20 -25.89 0.07 -20.75
C PHE A 20 -25.17 -0.48 -21.97
N ASP A 21 -23.85 -0.27 -21.97
CA ASP A 21 -22.91 -0.81 -22.94
C ASP A 21 -23.00 -2.33 -23.01
N THR A 22 -23.00 -2.87 -24.23
CA THR A 22 -23.05 -4.28 -24.60
C THR A 22 -21.85 -5.13 -24.12
N VAL A 23 -21.15 -4.74 -23.05
CA VAL A 23 -20.13 -5.57 -22.39
C VAL A 23 -20.61 -6.13 -21.05
N PHE A 24 -21.84 -5.82 -20.65
CA PHE A 24 -22.45 -6.37 -19.46
C PHE A 24 -23.72 -7.10 -19.87
N ARG A 25 -23.66 -8.43 -19.96
CA ARG A 25 -24.84 -9.28 -20.11
C ARG A 25 -25.76 -9.11 -18.88
N GLY A 26 -26.57 -8.05 -18.86
CA GLY A 26 -27.87 -8.03 -18.21
C GLY A 26 -28.86 -8.88 -19.03
N ARG A 27 -30.13 -8.93 -18.61
CA ARG A 27 -31.26 -9.78 -19.12
C ARG A 27 -31.42 -9.99 -20.63
N TYR A 28 -30.62 -9.33 -21.47
CA TYR A 28 -30.68 -9.36 -22.92
C TYR A 28 -30.40 -10.74 -23.55
N GLU A 29 -29.61 -11.61 -22.91
CA GLU A 29 -29.35 -12.96 -23.44
C GLU A 29 -30.04 -14.12 -22.70
N ASN A 30 -30.40 -13.93 -21.44
CA ASN A 30 -31.15 -14.91 -20.66
C ASN A 30 -32.29 -14.18 -19.93
N PRO A 31 -33.54 -14.30 -20.41
CA PRO A 31 -34.70 -13.86 -19.67
C PRO A 31 -34.76 -14.61 -18.34
N GLY A 32 -34.52 -13.93 -17.21
CA GLY A 32 -34.55 -14.54 -15.88
C GLY A 32 -33.90 -13.71 -14.76
N PRO A 33 -33.96 -14.19 -13.51
CA PRO A 33 -33.20 -13.62 -12.40
C PRO A 33 -31.70 -13.85 -12.64
N VAL A 34 -30.97 -12.76 -12.87
CA VAL A 34 -29.51 -12.77 -13.04
C VAL A 34 -28.86 -12.65 -11.66
N SER A 35 -27.91 -13.52 -11.35
CA SER A 35 -27.17 -13.52 -10.09
C SER A 35 -26.31 -12.26 -9.91
N TYR A 36 -25.99 -11.95 -8.65
CA TYR A 36 -25.07 -10.88 -8.30
C TYR A 36 -23.68 -11.17 -8.90
N LYS A 37 -23.15 -10.22 -9.67
CA LYS A 37 -21.83 -10.33 -10.27
C LYS A 37 -20.83 -9.60 -9.38
N HIS A 38 -19.76 -10.30 -9.00
CA HIS A 38 -18.76 -9.81 -8.06
C HIS A 38 -17.68 -8.90 -8.69
N LEU A 39 -17.52 -8.93 -10.01
CA LEU A 39 -16.56 -8.09 -10.73
C LEU A 39 -17.03 -7.82 -12.17
N TYR A 40 -16.75 -6.64 -12.69
CA TYR A 40 -17.18 -6.20 -14.03
C TYR A 40 -15.98 -5.84 -14.90
N PHE A 41 -15.92 -6.38 -16.11
CA PHE A 41 -14.86 -6.08 -17.06
C PHE A 41 -15.47 -5.57 -18.36
N ASN A 42 -15.29 -4.27 -18.63
CA ASN A 42 -15.59 -3.69 -19.93
C ASN A 42 -14.29 -3.57 -20.73
N ALA A 43 -14.30 -3.73 -22.06
CA ALA A 43 -13.09 -3.54 -22.86
C ALA A 43 -12.73 -2.04 -23.03
N THR A 44 -12.36 -1.39 -21.93
CA THR A 44 -12.09 0.04 -21.82
C THR A 44 -10.65 0.32 -21.40
N LYS A 45 -10.22 1.58 -21.53
CA LYS A 45 -8.89 2.01 -21.07
C LYS A 45 -8.68 1.76 -19.57
N GLU A 46 -9.72 1.89 -18.75
CA GLU A 46 -9.62 1.64 -17.30
C GLU A 46 -9.41 0.16 -17.00
N THR A 47 -10.10 -0.72 -17.70
CA THR A 47 -9.89 -2.17 -17.57
C THR A 47 -8.48 -2.60 -18.01
N PHE A 48 -7.92 -1.97 -19.04
CA PHE A 48 -6.52 -2.18 -19.40
C PHE A 48 -5.57 -1.73 -18.27
N LYS A 49 -5.81 -0.58 -17.63
CA LYS A 49 -5.02 -0.13 -16.46
C LYS A 49 -5.11 -1.12 -15.30
N ILE A 50 -6.31 -1.60 -14.95
CA ILE A 50 -6.52 -2.62 -13.90
C ILE A 50 -5.72 -3.87 -14.22
N TRP A 51 -5.76 -4.33 -15.48
CA TRP A 51 -5.03 -5.52 -15.91
C TRP A 51 -3.51 -5.33 -15.78
N VAL A 52 -2.95 -4.25 -16.34
CA VAL A 52 -1.50 -3.95 -16.25
C VAL A 52 -1.05 -3.85 -14.79
N PHE A 53 -1.80 -3.11 -13.97
CA PHE A 53 -1.48 -2.92 -12.57
C PHE A 53 -1.53 -4.24 -11.78
N THR A 54 -2.54 -5.08 -12.03
CA THR A 54 -2.66 -6.41 -11.40
C THR A 54 -1.52 -7.34 -11.80
N VAL A 55 -1.13 -7.36 -13.08
CA VAL A 55 -0.01 -8.17 -13.56
C VAL A 55 1.30 -7.73 -12.89
N ILE A 56 1.56 -6.41 -12.84
CA ILE A 56 2.75 -5.86 -12.16
C ILE A 56 2.76 -6.25 -10.68
N PHE A 57 1.62 -6.12 -9.98
CA PHE A 57 1.48 -6.50 -8.57
C PHE A 57 1.80 -7.99 -8.34
N ILE A 58 1.25 -8.89 -9.17
CA ILE A 58 1.51 -10.34 -9.09
C ILE A 58 2.99 -10.65 -9.34
N LEU A 59 3.61 -10.01 -10.35
CA LEU A 59 5.03 -10.22 -10.66
C LEU A 59 5.95 -9.75 -9.54
N MET A 60 5.65 -8.59 -8.93
CA MET A 60 6.42 -8.10 -7.77
C MET A 60 6.30 -9.06 -6.57
N CYS A 61 5.09 -9.56 -6.28
CA CYS A 61 4.86 -10.54 -5.23
C CYS A 61 5.59 -11.87 -5.53
N TYR A 62 5.58 -12.31 -6.78
CA TYR A 62 6.30 -13.52 -7.19
C TYR A 62 7.81 -13.37 -6.98
N GLU A 63 8.42 -12.28 -7.42
CA GLU A 63 9.86 -12.06 -7.25
C GLU A 63 10.26 -11.87 -5.79
N SER A 64 9.43 -11.20 -4.96
CA SER A 64 9.69 -11.07 -3.52
C SER A 64 9.65 -12.44 -2.81
N VAL A 65 8.67 -13.28 -3.12
CA VAL A 65 8.55 -14.63 -2.55
C VAL A 65 9.70 -15.53 -3.02
N LYS A 66 10.04 -15.49 -4.31
CA LYS A 66 11.17 -16.23 -4.88
C LYS A 66 12.50 -15.84 -4.23
N TYR A 67 12.72 -14.54 -4.01
CA TYR A 67 13.87 -14.03 -3.26
C TYR A 67 13.92 -14.57 -1.83
N LEU A 68 12.79 -14.48 -1.09
CA LEU A 68 12.70 -14.99 0.27
C LEU A 68 12.91 -16.50 0.35
N TYR A 69 12.32 -17.27 -0.57
CA TYR A 69 12.51 -18.72 -0.65
C TYR A 69 14.00 -19.09 -0.76
N LYS A 70 14.75 -18.38 -1.62
CA LYS A 70 16.20 -18.57 -1.75
C LYS A 70 16.92 -18.28 -0.41
N LEU A 71 16.56 -17.20 0.28
CA LEU A 71 17.16 -16.88 1.59
C LEU A 71 16.85 -17.94 2.65
N PHE A 72 15.62 -18.45 2.70
CA PHE A 72 15.23 -19.52 3.62
C PHE A 72 16.02 -20.80 3.35
N ARG A 73 16.21 -21.17 2.08
CA ARG A 73 17.04 -22.32 1.68
C ARG A 73 18.50 -22.18 2.11
N CYS A 74 19.04 -20.96 2.11
CA CYS A 74 20.40 -20.67 2.56
C CYS A 74 20.54 -20.47 4.08
N GLY A 75 19.44 -20.45 4.85
CA GLY A 75 19.47 -20.21 6.31
C GLY A 75 19.83 -18.77 6.72
N ASN A 76 19.92 -17.84 5.78
CA ASN A 76 20.42 -16.47 6.00
C ASN A 76 19.29 -15.44 6.21
N VAL A 77 18.18 -15.83 6.82
CA VAL A 77 17.02 -14.94 7.02
C VAL A 77 17.10 -14.20 8.35
N ARG A 78 17.07 -12.87 8.29
CA ARG A 78 16.88 -12.00 9.45
C ARG A 78 15.40 -11.98 9.84
N LYS A 79 15.04 -12.80 10.83
CA LYS A 79 13.65 -13.02 11.28
C LYS A 79 12.87 -11.74 11.59
N SER A 80 13.52 -10.74 12.20
CA SER A 80 12.87 -9.46 12.53
C SER A 80 12.36 -8.71 11.29
N MET A 81 13.15 -8.69 10.22
CA MET A 81 12.76 -8.06 8.95
C MET A 81 11.74 -8.91 8.19
N PHE A 82 11.81 -10.24 8.32
CA PHE A 82 10.79 -11.10 7.76
C PHE A 82 9.41 -10.89 8.40
N VAL A 83 9.34 -10.65 9.71
CA VAL A 83 8.08 -10.29 10.39
C VAL A 83 7.51 -8.99 9.84
N LEU A 84 8.36 -7.99 9.58
CA LEU A 84 7.95 -6.73 8.94
C LEU A 84 7.39 -6.96 7.54
N TYR A 85 8.07 -7.78 6.73
CA TYR A 85 7.56 -8.17 5.41
C TYR A 85 6.17 -8.82 5.49
N LEU A 86 5.95 -9.73 6.45
CA LEU A 86 4.64 -10.36 6.64
C LEU A 86 3.55 -9.35 7.06
N ALA A 87 3.89 -8.40 7.93
CA ALA A 87 2.96 -7.34 8.33
C ALA A 87 2.51 -6.50 7.12
N ASN A 88 3.40 -6.29 6.14
CA ASN A 88 3.12 -5.52 4.93
C ASN A 88 2.27 -6.23 3.87
N ILE A 89 1.98 -7.52 4.01
CA ILE A 89 1.11 -8.23 3.05
C ILE A 89 -0.28 -7.58 3.01
N TYR A 90 -0.83 -7.20 4.16
CA TYR A 90 -2.16 -6.59 4.23
C TYR A 90 -2.21 -5.19 3.60
N PRO A 91 -1.33 -4.22 3.94
CA PRO A 91 -1.27 -2.93 3.25
C PRO A 91 -1.12 -3.04 1.73
N HIS A 92 -0.26 -3.93 1.23
CA HIS A 92 -0.09 -4.16 -0.21
C HIS A 92 -1.34 -4.72 -0.87
N TYR A 93 -1.97 -5.71 -0.24
CA TYR A 93 -3.24 -6.25 -0.72
C TYR A 93 -4.34 -5.17 -0.73
N TYR A 94 -4.46 -4.40 0.35
CA TYR A 94 -5.43 -3.30 0.47
C TYR A 94 -5.20 -2.24 -0.61
N ALA A 95 -3.94 -1.89 -0.90
CA ALA A 95 -3.59 -0.97 -1.95
C ALA A 95 -4.02 -1.51 -3.32
N TRP A 96 -3.72 -2.77 -3.62
CA TRP A 96 -4.15 -3.39 -4.87
C TRP A 96 -5.67 -3.38 -5.02
N TRP A 97 -6.39 -3.80 -3.97
CA TRP A 97 -7.85 -3.81 -3.94
C TRP A 97 -8.44 -2.41 -4.11
N SER A 98 -7.85 -1.40 -3.48
CA SER A 98 -8.32 -0.02 -3.60
C SER A 98 -8.16 0.51 -5.02
N PHE A 99 -7.01 0.28 -5.67
CA PHE A 99 -6.83 0.66 -7.08
C PHE A 99 -7.81 -0.05 -8.01
N LEU A 100 -8.03 -1.36 -7.79
CA LEU A 100 -9.01 -2.11 -8.57
C LEU A 100 -10.39 -1.43 -8.50
N ASN A 101 -10.85 -1.08 -7.29
CA ASN A 101 -12.14 -0.43 -7.10
C ASN A 101 -12.18 0.98 -7.69
N TYR A 102 -11.15 1.80 -7.46
CA TYR A 102 -11.15 3.18 -7.94
C TYR A 102 -11.17 3.27 -9.46
N PHE A 103 -10.43 2.40 -10.16
CA PHE A 103 -10.52 2.32 -11.62
C PHE A 103 -11.84 1.75 -12.11
N ASN A 104 -12.40 0.77 -11.41
CA ASN A 104 -13.67 0.14 -11.78
C ASN A 104 -14.86 1.10 -11.61
N GLU A 105 -14.83 1.93 -10.57
CA GLU A 105 -15.89 2.88 -10.22
C GLU A 105 -15.64 4.29 -10.78
N GLY A 106 -14.45 4.56 -11.32
CA GLY A 106 -14.06 5.89 -11.81
C GLY A 106 -13.91 6.94 -10.69
N MET A 107 -13.56 6.53 -9.47
CA MET A 107 -13.43 7.41 -8.31
C MET A 107 -12.06 8.09 -8.26
N TYR A 108 -11.86 9.12 -9.08
CA TYR A 108 -10.51 9.68 -9.27
C TYR A 108 -9.97 10.49 -8.09
N GLN A 109 -10.83 10.97 -7.20
CA GLN A 109 -10.47 11.84 -6.09
C GLN A 109 -9.55 11.18 -5.06
N PHE A 110 -9.61 9.84 -4.93
CA PHE A 110 -8.80 9.12 -3.94
C PHE A 110 -7.49 8.55 -4.51
N HIS A 111 -7.24 8.71 -5.81
CA HIS A 111 -6.04 8.14 -6.43
C HIS A 111 -4.76 8.79 -5.93
N ALA A 112 -4.73 10.11 -5.75
CA ALA A 112 -3.51 10.83 -5.39
C ALA A 112 -2.95 10.32 -4.05
N ASN A 113 -3.81 10.26 -3.04
CA ASN A 113 -3.51 9.63 -1.75
C ASN A 113 -3.11 8.16 -1.89
N GLN A 114 -3.87 7.37 -2.66
CA GLN A 114 -3.56 5.95 -2.82
C GLN A 114 -2.21 5.71 -3.50
N TYR A 115 -1.84 6.50 -4.51
CA TYR A 115 -0.53 6.46 -5.14
C TYR A 115 0.57 6.83 -4.16
N TYR A 116 0.37 7.90 -3.39
CA TYR A 116 1.33 8.38 -2.41
C TYR A 116 1.68 7.28 -1.39
N PHE A 117 0.66 6.69 -0.75
CA PHE A 117 0.87 5.58 0.19
C PHE A 117 1.50 4.37 -0.50
N THR A 118 1.02 3.97 -1.68
CA THR A 118 1.54 2.76 -2.35
C THR A 118 3.00 2.89 -2.77
N ILE A 119 3.40 4.04 -3.32
CA ILE A 119 4.79 4.27 -3.77
C ILE A 119 5.73 4.24 -2.56
N THR A 120 5.37 4.97 -1.50
CA THR A 120 6.19 5.04 -0.28
C THR A 120 6.25 3.68 0.43
N GLU A 121 5.15 2.92 0.44
CA GLU A 121 5.09 1.55 0.96
C GLU A 121 5.98 0.57 0.19
N ILE A 122 6.00 0.67 -1.15
CA ILE A 122 6.90 -0.13 -1.99
C ILE A 122 8.36 0.20 -1.68
N ILE A 123 8.73 1.48 -1.53
CA ILE A 123 10.09 1.89 -1.18
C ILE A 123 10.51 1.28 0.17
N ALA A 124 9.67 1.40 1.20
CA ALA A 124 9.95 0.80 2.51
C ALA A 124 10.10 -0.72 2.40
N SER A 125 9.20 -1.38 1.65
CA SER A 125 9.18 -2.83 1.47
C SER A 125 10.41 -3.36 0.73
N VAL A 126 10.94 -2.63 -0.25
CA VAL A 126 12.19 -2.99 -0.95
C VAL A 126 13.37 -2.96 0.04
N VAL A 127 13.43 -1.96 0.92
CA VAL A 127 14.48 -1.89 1.94
C VAL A 127 14.33 -2.98 3.00
N VAL A 128 13.10 -3.27 3.44
CA VAL A 128 12.82 -4.39 4.35
C VAL A 128 13.24 -5.73 3.72
N LEU A 129 12.87 -5.98 2.45
CA LEU A 129 13.29 -7.17 1.71
C LEU A 129 14.82 -7.26 1.60
N ASN A 130 15.50 -6.15 1.29
CA ASN A 130 16.96 -6.13 1.28
C ASN A 130 17.54 -6.51 2.66
N LEU A 131 16.96 -6.01 3.74
CA LEU A 131 17.39 -6.29 5.11
C LEU A 131 16.91 -7.66 5.63
N CYS A 132 16.05 -8.39 4.92
CA CYS A 132 15.73 -9.79 5.22
C CYS A 132 16.94 -10.70 5.07
N ASN A 133 17.92 -10.36 4.22
CA ASN A 133 19.17 -11.09 4.15
C ASN A 133 20.10 -10.71 5.32
N ALA A 134 20.43 -11.67 6.17
CA ALA A 134 21.32 -11.49 7.30
C ALA A 134 22.75 -11.08 6.89
N ALA A 135 23.18 -11.42 5.66
CA ALA A 135 24.47 -11.02 5.11
C ALA A 135 24.54 -9.51 4.78
N ASN A 136 23.39 -8.84 4.62
CA ASN A 136 23.37 -7.40 4.37
C ASN A 136 23.53 -6.63 5.69
N ASN A 137 24.50 -5.72 5.72
CA ASN A 137 24.75 -4.86 6.87
C ASN A 137 23.55 -3.95 7.20
N ILE A 138 23.31 -3.76 8.49
CA ILE A 138 22.31 -2.83 9.01
C ILE A 138 22.90 -1.42 8.92
N ALA A 139 22.67 -0.76 7.79
CA ALA A 139 23.08 0.62 7.58
C ALA A 139 22.05 1.59 8.18
N SER A 140 22.52 2.64 8.86
CA SER A 140 21.68 3.63 9.54
C SER A 140 20.65 4.26 8.61
N TRP A 141 21.06 4.69 7.41
CA TRP A 141 20.15 5.30 6.43
C TRP A 141 18.99 4.38 6.01
N LYS A 142 19.21 3.06 5.91
CA LYS A 142 18.15 2.10 5.54
C LYS A 142 17.10 2.01 6.64
N MET A 143 17.55 1.97 7.89
CA MET A 143 16.68 1.91 9.06
C MET A 143 15.90 3.22 9.22
N LEU A 144 16.60 4.35 9.07
CA LEU A 144 16.00 5.68 9.11
C LEU A 144 14.98 5.89 7.99
N LEU A 145 15.21 5.37 6.79
CA LEU A 145 14.24 5.46 5.70
C LEU A 145 12.93 4.72 6.04
N ILE A 146 13.03 3.49 6.56
CA ILE A 146 11.86 2.71 7.00
C ILE A 146 11.12 3.49 8.09
N ILE A 147 11.82 3.95 9.12
CA ILE A 147 11.22 4.69 10.24
C ILE A 147 10.54 5.97 9.76
N THR A 148 11.18 6.71 8.85
CA THR A 148 10.68 7.98 8.30
C THR A 148 9.39 7.79 7.52
N ILE A 149 9.35 6.86 6.57
CA ILE A 149 8.16 6.59 5.76
C ILE A 149 6.98 6.16 6.64
N ASN A 150 7.22 5.25 7.58
CA ASN A 150 6.15 4.72 8.42
C ASN A 150 5.68 5.74 9.47
N SER A 151 6.57 6.58 9.98
CA SER A 151 6.20 7.69 10.87
C SER A 151 5.31 8.72 10.15
N MET A 152 5.64 9.02 8.90
CA MET A 152 4.82 9.85 8.03
C MET A 152 3.44 9.22 7.77
N HIS A 153 3.36 7.92 7.48
CA HIS A 153 2.08 7.21 7.33
C HIS A 153 1.22 7.27 8.60
N ILE A 154 1.81 7.03 9.77
CA ILE A 154 1.15 7.16 11.06
C ILE A 154 0.57 8.57 11.23
N MET A 155 1.35 9.61 10.94
CA MET A 155 0.91 10.99 11.09
C MET A 155 -0.23 11.36 10.13
N VAL A 156 -0.14 11.00 8.85
CA VAL A 156 -1.20 11.26 7.86
C VAL A 156 -2.48 10.47 8.22
N SER A 157 -2.33 9.19 8.57
CA SER A 157 -3.46 8.33 8.97
C SER A 157 -4.14 8.84 10.25
N ALA A 158 -3.34 9.29 11.23
CA ALA A 158 -3.81 9.91 12.47
C ALA A 158 -4.60 11.20 12.22
N ALA A 159 -4.06 12.11 11.41
CA ALA A 159 -4.70 13.38 11.08
C ALA A 159 -6.03 13.19 10.34
N ASN A 160 -6.09 12.24 9.42
CA ASN A 160 -7.24 12.10 8.53
C ASN A 160 -8.38 11.27 9.13
N GLN A 161 -8.10 10.03 9.56
CA GLN A 161 -9.16 9.05 9.82
C GLN A 161 -9.00 8.26 11.12
N PHE A 162 -7.76 7.96 11.56
CA PHE A 162 -7.54 7.05 12.67
C PHE A 162 -8.02 7.62 14.01
N ILE A 163 -7.68 8.87 14.34
CA ILE A 163 -8.11 9.50 15.60
C ILE A 163 -9.64 9.61 15.65
N VAL A 164 -10.25 10.11 14.57
CA VAL A 164 -11.71 10.33 14.53
C VAL A 164 -12.48 9.01 14.58
N HIS A 165 -12.07 8.01 13.79
CA HIS A 165 -12.83 6.78 13.67
C HIS A 165 -12.59 5.82 14.85
N VAL A 166 -11.32 5.63 15.23
CA VAL A 166 -10.92 4.62 16.21
C VAL A 166 -10.89 5.22 17.61
N ILE A 167 -10.19 6.34 17.82
CA ILE A 167 -10.00 6.90 19.17
C ILE A 167 -11.27 7.59 19.67
N HIS A 168 -11.90 8.43 18.84
CA HIS A 168 -13.17 9.07 19.17
C HIS A 168 -14.40 8.17 18.96
N GLY A 169 -14.20 6.94 18.48
CA GLY A 169 -15.27 5.95 18.32
C GLY A 169 -16.35 6.32 17.29
N ARG A 170 -16.06 7.23 16.36
CA ARG A 170 -17.06 7.71 15.36
C ARG A 170 -17.09 6.88 14.07
N GLY A 171 -16.19 5.91 13.93
CA GLY A 171 -16.10 5.06 12.74
C GLY A 171 -17.02 3.84 12.80
N GLN A 172 -17.46 3.39 11.63
CA GLN A 172 -18.16 2.11 11.49
C GLN A 172 -17.18 0.94 11.71
N ARG A 173 -17.70 -0.25 12.07
CA ARG A 173 -16.88 -1.44 12.38
C ARG A 173 -15.85 -1.77 11.31
N PHE A 174 -16.23 -1.70 10.03
CA PHE A 174 -15.32 -2.01 8.92
C PHE A 174 -14.22 -0.94 8.77
N GLN A 175 -14.54 0.34 9.00
CA GLN A 175 -13.58 1.44 8.93
C GLN A 175 -12.56 1.33 10.06
N ASN A 176 -13.01 0.96 11.26
CA ASN A 176 -12.13 0.75 12.40
C ASN A 176 -11.20 -0.44 12.19
N ALA A 177 -11.74 -1.57 11.70
CA ALA A 177 -10.94 -2.75 11.39
C ALA A 177 -9.86 -2.45 10.33
N ARG A 178 -10.23 -1.75 9.25
CA ARG A 178 -9.29 -1.30 8.22
C ARG A 178 -8.22 -0.37 8.79
N ASN A 179 -8.62 0.65 9.54
CA ASN A 179 -7.70 1.65 10.09
C ASN A 179 -6.70 1.01 11.06
N ILE A 180 -7.13 0.06 11.89
CA ILE A 180 -6.26 -0.71 12.77
C ILE A 180 -5.30 -1.59 11.96
N ALA A 181 -5.81 -2.31 10.96
CA ALA A 181 -5.02 -3.22 10.14
C ALA A 181 -3.98 -2.50 9.27
N LEU A 182 -4.18 -1.22 8.93
CA LEU A 182 -3.18 -0.38 8.27
C LEU A 182 -2.19 0.25 9.27
N MET A 183 -2.65 0.67 10.46
CA MET A 183 -1.80 1.31 11.46
C MET A 183 -0.80 0.34 12.14
N ILE A 184 -1.20 -0.91 12.37
CA ILE A 184 -0.35 -1.91 13.04
C ILE A 184 0.97 -2.14 12.26
N PRO A 185 0.95 -2.42 10.94
CA PRO A 185 2.17 -2.52 10.15
C PRO A 185 3.08 -1.31 10.30
N ASP A 186 2.57 -0.08 10.20
CA ASP A 186 3.39 1.13 10.28
C ASP A 186 4.08 1.25 11.65
N ILE A 187 3.34 0.99 12.73
CA ILE A 187 3.90 0.99 14.09
C ILE A 187 5.01 -0.07 14.22
N LEU A 188 4.80 -1.28 13.70
CA LEU A 188 5.82 -2.33 13.73
C LEU A 188 7.09 -1.92 12.96
N HIS A 189 6.92 -1.27 11.80
CA HIS A 189 8.03 -0.75 10.98
C HIS A 189 8.77 0.42 11.62
N VAL A 190 8.22 1.07 12.63
CA VAL A 190 8.96 2.03 13.46
C VAL A 190 9.66 1.30 14.61
N LEU A 191 8.92 0.48 15.36
CA LEU A 191 9.41 -0.12 16.61
C LEU A 191 10.51 -1.18 16.38
N ILE A 192 10.34 -2.07 15.41
CA ILE A 192 11.31 -3.16 15.17
C ILE A 192 12.65 -2.62 14.69
N PRO A 193 12.73 -1.67 13.73
CA PRO A 193 14.00 -1.07 13.35
C PRO A 193 14.69 -0.32 14.49
N ILE A 194 13.95 0.46 15.29
CA ILE A 194 14.51 1.14 16.47
C ILE A 194 15.08 0.11 17.45
N PHE A 195 14.34 -0.96 17.73
CA PHE A 195 14.81 -2.03 18.63
C PHE A 195 16.08 -2.72 18.11
N LEU A 196 16.17 -2.96 16.81
CA LEU A 196 17.37 -3.56 16.19
C LEU A 196 18.57 -2.63 16.26
N LEU A 197 18.38 -1.33 16.00
CA LEU A 197 19.42 -0.31 16.16
C LEU A 197 19.90 -0.23 17.62
N TYR A 198 18.96 -0.21 18.58
CA TYR A 198 19.28 -0.22 20.01
C TYR A 198 20.10 -1.45 20.41
N ARG A 199 19.68 -2.64 19.96
CA ARG A 199 20.42 -3.88 20.22
C ARG A 199 21.83 -3.83 19.60
N TYR A 200 21.95 -3.30 18.39
CA TYR A 200 23.23 -3.14 17.71
C TYR A 200 24.16 -2.16 18.45
N ALA A 201 23.66 -1.00 18.88
CA ALA A 201 24.43 -0.04 19.69
C ALA A 201 24.95 -0.69 20.98
N ARG A 202 24.07 -1.40 21.71
CA ARG A 202 24.44 -2.06 22.97
C ARG A 202 25.49 -3.15 22.79
N GLN A 203 25.39 -3.96 21.74
CA GLN A 203 26.37 -5.01 21.44
C GLN A 203 27.75 -4.43 21.10
N ASN A 204 27.79 -3.27 20.45
CA ASN A 204 29.04 -2.60 20.06
C ASN A 204 29.52 -1.55 21.10
N LYS A 205 28.85 -1.44 22.25
CA LYS A 205 29.12 -0.43 23.29
C LYS A 205 29.11 1.02 22.77
N LEU A 206 28.28 1.30 21.77
CA LEU A 206 28.06 2.63 21.20
C LEU A 206 26.82 3.28 21.82
N GLY A 207 26.81 4.61 21.90
CA GLY A 207 25.59 5.37 22.15
C GLY A 207 24.67 5.36 20.92
N MET A 208 23.36 5.54 21.13
CA MET A 208 22.41 5.64 20.01
C MET A 208 22.72 6.84 19.10
N THR A 209 23.23 7.93 19.67
CA THR A 209 23.65 9.13 18.93
C THR A 209 24.86 8.89 18.05
N ASP A 210 25.67 7.89 18.37
CA ASP A 210 26.89 7.57 17.61
C ASP A 210 26.58 6.74 16.36
N LEU A 211 25.36 6.21 16.26
CA LEU A 211 24.90 5.45 15.10
C LEU A 211 24.42 6.33 13.95
N PHE A 212 24.12 7.61 14.21
CA PHE A 212 23.49 8.50 13.24
C PHE A 212 24.29 9.79 13.10
N TYR A 213 24.37 10.29 11.88
CA TYR A 213 24.80 11.66 11.66
C TYR A 213 23.66 12.62 12.02
N LYS A 214 23.98 13.80 12.56
CA LYS A 214 22.95 14.80 12.93
C LYS A 214 22.15 15.25 11.72
N GLU A 215 22.81 15.31 10.57
CA GLU A 215 22.26 15.61 9.26
C GLU A 215 21.21 14.57 8.84
N GLU A 216 21.45 13.28 9.09
CA GLU A 216 20.48 12.22 8.78
C GLU A 216 19.20 12.39 9.61
N LEU A 217 19.33 12.69 10.90
CA LEU A 217 18.17 12.92 11.78
C LEU A 217 17.39 14.17 11.37
N LEU A 218 18.09 15.24 11.00
CA LEU A 218 17.46 16.46 10.49
C LEU A 218 16.71 16.20 9.18
N ILE A 219 17.30 15.46 8.24
CA ILE A 219 16.65 15.07 6.99
C ILE A 219 15.41 14.23 7.26
N CYS A 220 15.47 13.28 8.20
CA CYS A 220 14.31 12.48 8.59
C CYS A 220 13.19 13.36 9.14
N PHE A 221 13.50 14.29 10.05
CA PHE A 221 12.51 15.20 10.62
C PHE A 221 11.84 16.07 9.55
N ILE A 222 12.63 16.63 8.63
CA ILE A 222 12.12 17.43 7.51
C ILE A 222 11.25 16.55 6.60
N ALA A 223 11.70 15.34 6.27
CA ALA A 223 10.98 14.42 5.39
C ALA A 223 9.64 13.97 6.00
N VAL A 224 9.60 13.65 7.31
CA VAL A 224 8.35 13.33 8.01
C VAL A 224 7.39 14.53 7.98
N THR A 225 7.89 15.73 8.29
CA THR A 225 7.07 16.94 8.34
C THR A 225 6.50 17.28 6.96
N PHE A 226 7.38 17.38 5.95
CA PHE A 226 6.99 17.69 4.58
C PHE A 226 6.09 16.60 3.99
N GLY A 227 6.44 15.32 4.19
CA GLY A 227 5.63 14.19 3.75
C GLY A 227 4.23 14.23 4.37
N THR A 228 4.12 14.51 5.67
CA THR A 228 2.81 14.62 6.33
C THR A 228 1.98 15.77 5.75
N LEU A 229 2.58 16.92 5.49
CA LEU A 229 1.88 18.05 4.88
C LEU A 229 1.37 17.69 3.48
N VAL A 230 2.23 17.09 2.64
CA VAL A 230 1.83 16.65 1.30
C VAL A 230 0.71 15.60 1.38
N GLY A 231 0.84 14.58 2.23
CA GLY A 231 -0.16 13.53 2.39
C GLY A 231 -1.51 14.01 2.93
N ASN A 232 -1.56 15.15 3.62
CA ASN A 232 -2.81 15.77 4.06
C ASN A 232 -3.42 16.73 3.02
N LEU A 233 -2.64 17.17 2.03
CA LEU A 233 -3.09 18.08 0.97
C LEU A 233 -3.59 17.35 -0.29
N LEU A 234 -3.14 16.10 -0.49
CA LEU A 234 -3.60 15.21 -1.56
C LEU A 234 -4.98 14.61 -1.26
#